data_AF-A0A7J5DVL3-F1
#
_entry.id   AF-A0A7J5DVL3-F1
#
_cell.length_a   1.000
_cell.length_b   1.000
_cell.length_c   1.000
_cell.angle_alpha   90.00
_cell.angle_beta   90.00
_cell.angle_gamma   90.00
#
_symmetry.space_group_name_H-M   'P 1'
#
loop_
_entity.id
_entity.type
_entity.pdbx_description
1 polymer ?
#
loop_
_entity_poly.entity_id
_entity_poly.type
_entity_poly.pdbx_seq_one_letter_code
_entity_poly.pdbx_strand_id
1 'polypeptide(L)' 'MALGRARHEHQLNESVASRQAIGTAVGIIMERYRIPEDRAFQFLVRASSTSNIKLRAIAQEIVDSATEQFLGEKS' A
#
# COMPACT_ATOMS: atom_id res chain seq x y z
N MET A 1 2.38 37.80 2.29
CA MET A 1 2.94 36.43 2.33
C MET A 1 1.90 35.47 2.90
N ALA A 2 1.15 34.77 2.05
CA ALA A 2 0.16 33.76 2.46
C ALA A 2 0.31 32.50 1.59
N LEU A 3 1.42 31.77 1.79
CA LEU A 3 1.69 30.48 1.13
C LEU A 3 1.69 29.30 2.13
N GLY A 4 1.17 29.50 3.33
CA GLY A 4 1.24 28.53 4.44
C GLY A 4 0.13 27.48 4.51
N ARG A 5 -0.99 27.62 3.76
CA ARG A 5 -2.15 26.72 3.89
C ARG A 5 -2.15 25.51 2.96
N ALA A 6 -1.58 25.63 1.75
CA ALA A 6 -1.61 24.54 0.76
C ALA A 6 -0.77 23.30 1.13
N ARG A 7 0.20 23.43 2.05
CA ARG A 7 1.07 22.30 2.45
C ARG A 7 0.46 21.37 3.51
N HIS A 8 -0.47 21.85 4.34
CA HIS A 8 -1.03 21.04 5.41
C HIS A 8 -2.11 20.05 4.93
N GLU A 9 -2.98 20.48 4.01
CA GLU A 9 -4.05 19.62 3.48
C GLU A 9 -3.49 18.45 2.66
N HIS A 10 -2.40 18.66 1.91
CA HIS A 10 -1.78 17.62 1.11
C HIS A 10 -1.20 16.49 1.97
N GLN A 11 -0.54 16.83 3.07
CA GLN A 11 0.11 15.85 3.96
C GLN A 11 -0.90 15.00 4.76
N LEU A 12 -2.06 15.58 5.10
CA LEU A 12 -3.15 14.87 5.76
C LEU A 12 -3.80 13.86 4.80
N ASN A 13 -4.07 14.25 3.56
CA ASN A 13 -4.70 13.37 2.57
C ASN A 13 -3.76 12.21 2.15
N GLU A 14 -2.46 12.50 1.97
CA GLU A 14 -1.46 11.47 1.68
C GLU A 14 -1.37 10.41 2.79
N SER A 15 -1.55 10.81 4.05
CA SER A 15 -1.48 9.88 5.19
C SER A 15 -2.66 8.91 5.22
N VAL A 16 -3.86 9.36 4.84
CA VAL A 16 -5.06 8.52 4.78
C VAL A 16 -4.97 7.53 3.62
N ALA A 17 -4.62 8.02 2.43
CA ALA A 17 -4.45 7.17 1.24
C ALA A 17 -3.38 6.09 1.47
N SER A 18 -2.28 6.45 2.15
CA SER A 18 -1.22 5.50 2.50
C SER A 18 -1.70 4.38 3.42
N ARG A 19 -2.52 4.69 4.43
CA ARG A 19 -3.07 3.69 5.36
C ARG A 19 -4.02 2.74 4.64
N GLN A 20 -4.85 3.25 3.73
CA GLN A 20 -5.77 2.43 2.95
C GLN A 20 -5.02 1.45 2.04
N ALA A 21 -4.04 1.93 1.26
CA ALA A 21 -3.26 1.06 0.38
C ALA A 21 -2.54 -0.06 1.14
N ILE A 22 -1.97 0.26 2.31
CA ILE A 22 -1.32 -0.74 3.17
C ILE A 22 -2.31 -1.80 3.65
N GLY A 23 -3.49 -1.41 4.13
CA GLY A 23 -4.52 -2.35 4.57
C GLY A 23 -4.99 -3.28 3.45
N THR A 24 -5.23 -2.74 2.25
CA THR A 24 -5.62 -3.54 1.08
C THR A 24 -4.52 -4.53 0.70
N ALA A 25 -3.27 -4.08 0.62
CA ALA A 25 -2.13 -4.94 0.31
C ALA A 25 -1.97 -6.08 1.33
N VAL A 26 -2.14 -5.79 2.61
CA VAL A 26 -2.13 -6.79 3.69
C VAL A 26 -3.22 -7.84 3.46
N GLY A 27 -4.46 -7.43 3.14
CA GLY A 27 -5.54 -8.36 2.82
C GLY A 27 -5.24 -9.27 1.63
N ILE A 28 -4.66 -8.72 0.56
CA ILE A 28 -4.22 -9.49 -0.63
C ILE A 28 -3.16 -10.53 -0.24
N ILE A 29 -2.16 -10.14 0.55
CA ILE A 29 -1.10 -11.05 1.00
C ILE A 29 -1.67 -12.15 1.90
N MET A 30 -2.58 -11.81 2.82
CA MET A 30 -3.24 -12.79 3.69
C MET A 30 -3.98 -13.85 2.88
N GLU A 31 -4.73 -13.45 1.86
CA GLU A 31 -5.47 -14.37 0.99
C GLU A 31 -4.50 -15.27 0.20
N ARG A 32 -3.50 -14.66 -0.45
CA ARG A 32 -2.55 -15.37 -1.32
C ARG A 32 -1.66 -16.37 -0.59
N TYR A 33 -1.18 -16.01 0.60
CA TYR A 33 -0.23 -16.82 1.37
C TYR A 33 -0.85 -17.56 2.55
N ARG A 34 -2.15 -17.35 2.82
CA ARG A 34 -2.88 -17.96 3.95
C ARG A 34 -2.19 -17.75 5.29
N ILE A 35 -1.78 -16.51 5.54
CA ILE A 35 -1.10 -16.06 6.76
C ILE A 35 -1.93 -15.04 7.53
N PRO A 36 -1.74 -14.91 8.85
CA PRO A 36 -2.41 -13.88 9.64
C PRO A 36 -1.90 -12.46 9.30
N GLU A 37 -2.69 -11.47 9.70
CA GLU A 37 -2.49 -10.05 9.40
C GLU A 37 -1.11 -9.52 9.84
N ASP A 38 -0.68 -9.89 11.04
CA ASP A 38 0.62 -9.51 11.61
C ASP A 38 1.78 -9.99 10.73
N ARG A 39 1.73 -11.25 10.26
CA ARG A 39 2.72 -11.81 9.35
C ARG A 39 2.69 -11.16 7.98
N ALA A 40 1.50 -10.87 7.45
CA ALA A 40 1.36 -10.16 6.17
C ALA A 40 1.91 -8.73 6.24
N PHE A 41 1.65 -8.00 7.32
CA PHE A 41 2.22 -6.67 7.54
C PHE A 41 3.74 -6.72 7.67
N GLN A 42 4.29 -7.67 8.43
CA GLN A 42 5.74 -7.85 8.57
C GLN A 42 6.41 -8.21 7.24
N PHE A 43 5.74 -9.01 6.40
CA PHE A 43 6.20 -9.28 5.04
C PHE A 43 6.32 -7.98 4.23
N LEU A 44 5.30 -7.12 4.28
CA LEU A 44 5.28 -5.83 3.59
C LEU A 44 6.42 -4.90 4.09
N VAL A 45 6.65 -4.84 5.41
CA VAL A 45 7.75 -4.09 6.02
C VAL A 45 9.11 -4.60 5.57
N ARG A 46 9.29 -5.92 5.53
CA ARG A 46 10.52 -6.55 5.06
C ARG A 46 10.78 -6.26 3.57
N ALA A 47 9.74 -6.33 2.74
CA ALA A 47 9.83 -6.02 1.32
C ALA A 47 10.25 -4.56 1.11
N SER A 48 9.60 -3.62 1.83
CA SER A 48 9.95 -2.19 1.83
C SER A 48 11.40 -1.95 2.24
N SER A 49 11.86 -2.61 3.32
CA SER A 49 13.23 -2.45 3.82
C SER A 49 14.27 -3.01 2.86
N THR A 50 13.99 -4.17 2.28
CA THR A 50 14.90 -4.87 1.36
C THR A 50 15.04 -4.15 0.02
N SER A 51 13.96 -3.51 -0.44
CA SER A 51 13.94 -2.73 -1.69
C SER A 51 14.35 -1.27 -1.51
N ASN A 52 14.50 -0.79 -0.26
CA ASN A 52 14.69 0.63 0.07
C ASN A 52 13.59 1.54 -0.53
N ILE A 53 12.36 1.02 -0.62
CA ILE A 53 11.19 1.72 -1.14
C ILE A 53 10.25 2.00 0.03
N LYS A 54 9.56 3.15 0.00
CA LYS A 54 8.57 3.50 1.02
C LYS A 54 7.47 2.43 1.10
N LEU A 55 7.10 2.04 2.32
CA LEU A 55 6.07 1.01 2.57
C LEU A 55 4.78 1.23 1.77
N ARG A 56 4.30 2.48 1.70
CA ARG A 56 3.11 2.84 0.92
C ARG A 56 3.23 2.55 -0.58
N ALA A 57 4.43 2.67 -1.14
CA ALA A 57 4.66 2.45 -2.56
C ALA A 57 4.68 0.96 -2.88
N ILE A 58 5.34 0.14 -2.05
CA ILE A 58 5.25 -1.33 -2.15
C ILE A 58 3.80 -1.80 -1.99
N ALA A 59 3.05 -1.23 -1.04
CA ALA A 59 1.64 -1.54 -0.87
C ALA A 59 0.84 -1.24 -2.14
N GLN A 60 1.06 -0.08 -2.74
CA GLN A 60 0.38 0.32 -3.97
C GLN A 60 0.70 -0.63 -5.12
N GLU A 61 1.97 -1.00 -5.30
CA GLU A 61 2.41 -1.93 -6.36
C GLU A 61 1.72 -3.30 -6.26
N ILE A 62 1.52 -3.80 -5.04
CA ILE A 62 0.80 -5.06 -4.80
C ILE A 62 -0.69 -4.92 -5.17
N VAL A 63 -1.32 -3.81 -4.81
CA VAL A 63 -2.72 -3.52 -5.14
C VAL A 63 -2.92 -3.40 -6.64
N ASP A 64 -2.02 -2.69 -7.32
CA ASP A 64 -2.05 -2.49 -8.77
C ASP A 64 -1.87 -3.83 -9.48
N SER A 65 -0.88 -4.63 -9.07
CA SER A 65 -0.64 -5.98 -9.63
C SER A 65 -1.85 -6.91 -9.45
N ALA A 66 -2.52 -6.86 -8.29
CA ALA A 66 -3.72 -7.66 -8.05
C ALA A 66 -4.90 -7.19 -8.92
N THR A 67 -5.01 -5.87 -9.15
CA THR A 67 -6.05 -5.29 -10.01
C THR A 67 -5.84 -5.70 -11.47
N GLU A 68 -4.60 -5.66 -11.96
CA GLU A 68 -4.24 -6.11 -13.31
C GLU A 68 -4.55 -7.60 -13.51
N GLN A 69 -4.24 -8.44 -12.52
CA GLN A 69 -4.57 -9.87 -12.57
C GLN A 69 -6.08 -10.10 -12.67
N PHE A 70 -6.87 -9.37 -11.88
CA PHE A 70 -8.33 -9.44 -11.94
C PHE A 70 -8.90 -8.99 -13.30
N LEU A 71 -8.30 -7.96 -13.91
CA LEU A 71 -8.71 -7.48 -15.24
C LEU A 71 -8.28 -8.46 -16.36
N GLY A 72 -7.12 -9.11 -16.20
CA GLY A 72 -6.62 -10.13 -17.12
C GLY A 72 -7.48 -11.40 -17.15
N GLU A 73 -8.09 -11.79 -16.03
CA GLU A 73 -9.04 -12.92 -15.95
C GLU A 73 -10.37 -12.66 -16.68
N LYS A 74 -10.67 -11.40 -17.04
CA LYS A 74 -11.93 -10.98 -17.66
C LYS A 74 -11.87 -10.87 -19.19
N SER A 75 -10.72 -11.13 -19.80
CA SER A 75 -10.47 -11.02 -21.25
C SER A 75 -10.38 -12.40 -21.90
#